data_AF-A0A0C1JJP0-F1
#
_entry.id   AF-A0A0C1JJP0-F1
#
_cell.length_a   1.000
_cell.length_b   1.000
_cell.length_c   1.000
_cell.angle_alpha   90.00
_cell.angle_beta   90.00
_cell.angle_gamma   90.00
#
_symmetry.space_group_name_H-M   'P 1'
#
loop_
_entity.id
_entity.type
_entity.pdbx_description
1 polymer ?
#
loop_
_entity_poly.entity_id
_entity_poly.type
_entity_poly.pdbx_seq_one_letter_code
_entity_poly.pdbx_strand_id
1 'polypeptide(L)'
;MTFHSQPHRVKVTIDVSEDERTYIKMLATKKKMTISEFIMSYVRPNIPHNEPNAETQKAMSDIDKRKNLTRCNSIEEFWQAVGIDPNA
;
A
#
# COMPACT_ATOMS: atom_id res chain seq x y z
N MET A 1 -10.87 -10.23 28.98
CA MET A 1 -11.97 -9.58 28.23
C MET A 1 -11.37 -8.98 26.97
N THR A 2 -11.60 -9.60 25.81
CA THR A 2 -11.13 -9.09 24.52
C THR A 2 -12.13 -8.04 24.02
N PHE A 3 -11.70 -6.78 23.96
CA PHE A 3 -12.49 -5.70 23.38
C PHE A 3 -12.50 -5.87 21.85
N HIS A 4 -13.59 -6.41 21.30
CA HIS A 4 -13.86 -6.30 19.87
C HIS A 4 -14.33 -4.86 19.58
N SER A 5 -13.38 -3.95 19.41
CA SER A 5 -13.65 -2.65 18.79
C SER A 5 -14.16 -2.90 17.37
N GLN A 6 -15.44 -2.64 17.12
CA GLN A 6 -15.98 -2.69 15.77
C GLN A 6 -15.14 -1.77 14.87
N PRO A 7 -14.78 -2.21 13.65
CA PRO A 7 -13.98 -1.40 12.75
C PRO A 7 -14.72 -0.09 12.46
N HIS A 8 -14.10 1.04 12.83
CA HIS A 8 -14.65 2.36 12.59
C HIS A 8 -14.83 2.58 11.09
N ARG A 9 -16.08 2.71 10.64
CA ARG A 9 -16.39 2.98 9.23
C ARG A 9 -16.52 4.48 9.01
N VAL A 10 -15.74 5.00 8.07
CA VAL A 10 -15.81 6.40 7.62
C VAL A 10 -16.71 6.50 6.39
N LYS A 11 -17.49 7.58 6.29
CA LYS A 11 -18.36 7.87 5.15
C LYS A 11 -17.61 8.69 4.09
N VAL A 12 -17.77 8.32 2.83
CA VAL A 12 -17.32 9.10 1.67
C VAL A 12 -18.55 9.54 0.87
N THR A 13 -18.59 10.81 0.48
CA THR A 13 -19.60 11.38 -0.43
C THR A 13 -18.91 11.68 -1.76
N ILE A 14 -19.59 11.38 -2.87
CA ILE A 14 -19.08 11.60 -4.23
C ILE A 14 -20.19 12.28 -5.01
N ASP A 15 -19.88 13.43 -5.60
CA ASP A 15 -20.79 14.15 -6.48
C ASP A 15 -20.71 13.55 -7.88
N VAL A 16 -21.87 13.19 -8.44
CA VAL A 16 -22.03 12.58 -9.77
C VAL A 16 -23.33 13.08 -10.40
N SER A 17 -23.39 13.06 -11.72
CA SER A 17 -24.66 13.24 -12.45
C SER A 17 -25.63 12.08 -12.22
N GLU A 18 -26.91 12.29 -12.55
CA GLU A 18 -27.93 11.23 -12.45
C GLU A 18 -27.64 10.04 -13.39
N ASP A 19 -27.12 10.33 -14.58
CA ASP A 19 -26.74 9.32 -15.58
C ASP A 19 -25.57 8.46 -15.07
N GLU A 20 -24.53 9.09 -14.54
CA GLU A 20 -23.40 8.40 -13.93
C GLU A 20 -23.84 7.52 -12.75
N ARG A 21 -24.69 8.06 -11.86
CA ARG A 21 -25.24 7.29 -10.74
C ARG A 21 -26.00 6.04 -11.23
N THR A 22 -26.82 6.19 -12.26
CA THR A 22 -27.60 5.09 -12.84
C THR A 22 -26.68 4.05 -13.44
N TYR A 23 -25.68 4.49 -14.21
CA TYR A 23 -24.71 3.61 -14.84
C TYR A 23 -23.86 2.85 -13.81
N ILE A 24 -23.37 3.52 -12.76
CA ILE A 24 -22.66 2.91 -11.63
C ILE A 24 -23.52 1.83 -10.97
N LYS A 25 -24.81 2.12 -10.73
CA LYS A 25 -25.73 1.16 -10.13
C LYS A 25 -25.90 -0.08 -11.01
N MET A 26 -26.08 0.09 -12.32
CA MET A 26 -26.18 -1.02 -13.27
C MET A 26 -24.93 -1.90 -13.27
N LEU A 27 -23.74 -1.28 -13.29
CA LEU A 27 -22.46 -2.00 -13.26
C LEU A 27 -22.27 -2.79 -11.96
N ALA A 28 -22.58 -2.17 -10.81
CA ALA A 28 -22.53 -2.81 -9.51
C ALA A 28 -23.47 -4.03 -9.46
N THR A 29 -24.72 -3.88 -9.91
CA THR A 29 -25.70 -4.98 -9.98
C THR A 29 -25.23 -6.11 -10.91
N LYS A 30 -24.70 -5.80 -12.10
CA LYS A 30 -24.16 -6.81 -13.03
C LYS A 30 -23.05 -7.64 -12.38
N LYS A 31 -22.24 -7.03 -11.49
CA LYS A 31 -21.18 -7.71 -10.74
C LYS A 31 -21.63 -8.30 -9.40
N LYS A 32 -22.92 -8.22 -9.06
CA LYS A 32 -23.49 -8.63 -7.76
C LYS A 32 -22.81 -7.95 -6.56
N MET A 33 -22.49 -6.67 -6.71
CA MET A 33 -21.86 -5.81 -5.71
C MET A 33 -22.80 -4.68 -5.31
N THR A 34 -22.65 -4.17 -4.09
CA THR A 34 -23.15 -2.84 -3.72
C THR A 34 -22.36 -1.74 -4.44
N ILE A 35 -22.91 -0.53 -4.51
CA ILE A 35 -22.20 0.63 -5.10
C ILE A 35 -20.86 0.88 -4.38
N SER A 36 -20.85 0.80 -3.04
CA SER A 36 -19.62 0.95 -2.26
C SER A 36 -18.58 -0.12 -2.56
N GLU A 37 -18.99 -1.39 -2.69
CA GLU A 37 -18.05 -2.47 -3.03
C GLU A 37 -17.52 -2.32 -4.44
N PHE A 38 -18.38 -1.94 -5.38
CA PHE A 38 -17.99 -1.67 -6.75
C PHE A 38 -16.94 -0.56 -6.82
N ILE A 39 -17.19 0.60 -6.22
CA ILE A 39 -16.24 1.72 -6.19
C ILE A 39 -14.94 1.30 -5.50
N MET A 40 -15.03 0.68 -4.32
CA MET A 40 -13.84 0.27 -3.57
C MET A 40 -13.04 -0.83 -4.30
N SER A 41 -13.63 -1.60 -5.21
CA SER A 41 -12.89 -2.58 -6.02
C SER A 41 -11.85 -1.94 -6.94
N TYR A 42 -12.09 -0.69 -7.38
CA TYR A 42 -11.13 0.08 -8.16
C TYR A 42 -10.12 0.81 -7.28
N VAL A 43 -10.54 1.27 -6.09
CA VAL A 43 -9.69 2.07 -5.19
C VAL A 43 -8.72 1.19 -4.41
N ARG A 44 -9.18 0.06 -3.85
CA ARG A 44 -8.38 -0.80 -2.94
C ARG A 44 -7.02 -1.22 -3.48
N PRO A 45 -6.86 -1.65 -4.76
CA PRO A 45 -5.56 -2.03 -5.29
C PRO A 45 -4.53 -0.89 -5.32
N ASN A 46 -5.01 0.36 -5.27
CA ASN A 46 -4.18 1.56 -5.29
C ASN A 46 -3.93 2.14 -3.89
N ILE A 47 -4.60 1.60 -2.87
CA ILE A 47 -4.32 1.96 -1.48
C ILE A 47 -3.01 1.25 -1.12
N PRO A 48 -1.97 1.95 -0.65
CA PRO A 48 -0.76 1.32 -0.18
C PRO A 48 -1.14 0.28 0.87
N HIS A 49 -0.88 -0.99 0.57
CA HIS A 49 -0.96 -2.02 1.59
C HIS A 49 0.25 -1.80 2.49
N ASN A 50 0.00 -1.56 3.78
CA ASN A 50 1.03 -1.27 4.79
C ASN A 50 2.02 -2.43 5.01
N GLU A 51 1.83 -3.56 4.33
CA GLU A 51 2.76 -4.67 4.38
C GLU A 51 3.85 -4.44 3.32
N PRO A 52 5.12 -4.37 3.74
CA PRO A 52 6.23 -4.34 2.80
C PRO A 52 6.12 -5.52 1.84
N ASN A 53 6.50 -5.34 0.57
CA ASN A 53 6.56 -6.46 -0.36
C ASN A 53 7.57 -7.53 0.12
N ALA A 54 7.54 -8.72 -0.47
CA ALA A 54 8.37 -9.84 -0.04
C ALA A 54 9.88 -9.51 -0.03
N GLU A 55 10.35 -8.67 -0.96
CA GLU A 55 11.73 -8.20 -1.03
C GLU A 55 12.09 -7.33 0.18
N THR A 56 11.22 -6.38 0.53
CA THR A 56 11.43 -5.49 1.68
C THR A 56 11.36 -6.26 3.00
N GLN A 57 10.42 -7.21 3.13
CA GLN A 57 10.35 -8.09 4.29
C GLN A 57 11.61 -8.93 4.46
N LYS A 58 12.17 -9.44 3.36
CA LYS A 58 13.44 -10.16 3.36
C LYS A 58 14.59 -9.26 3.81
N ALA A 59 14.69 -8.04 3.29
CA ALA A 59 15.71 -7.07 3.68
C ALA A 59 15.65 -6.76 5.19
N MET A 60 14.45 -6.55 5.74
CA MET A 60 14.24 -6.38 7.19
C MET A 60 14.70 -7.62 7.99
N SER A 61 14.34 -8.84 7.55
CA SER A 61 14.81 -10.08 8.17
C SER A 61 16.34 -10.25 8.11
N ASP A 62 16.97 -9.85 7.01
CA ASP A 62 18.42 -9.93 6.83
C ASP A 62 19.15 -8.97 7.79
N ILE A 63 18.59 -7.77 8.03
CA ILE A 63 19.07 -6.84 9.05
C ILE A 63 19.04 -7.47 10.44
N ASP A 64 17.91 -8.02 10.86
CA ASP A 64 17.75 -8.63 12.19
C ASP A 64 18.71 -9.81 12.41
N LYS A 65 18.95 -10.59 11.35
CA LYS A 65 19.83 -11.77 11.36
C LYS A 65 21.30 -11.43 11.08
N ARG A 66 21.64 -10.15 10.89
CA ARG A 66 22.98 -9.68 10.50
C ARG A 66 23.53 -10.41 9.26
N LYS A 67 22.66 -10.69 8.29
CA LYS A 67 23.01 -11.31 7.00
C LYS A 67 23.03 -10.26 5.91
N ASN A 68 23.92 -10.44 4.93
CA ASN A 68 23.98 -9.58 3.74
C ASN A 68 24.14 -8.07 4.05
N LEU A 69 24.78 -7.73 5.18
CA LEU A 69 25.06 -6.35 5.58
C LEU A 69 26.50 -5.99 5.25
N THR A 70 26.69 -4.85 4.59
CA THR A 70 28.01 -4.26 4.38
C THR A 70 28.28 -3.24 5.48
N ARG A 71 29.29 -3.51 6.30
CA ARG A 71 29.73 -2.55 7.32
C ARG A 71 30.65 -1.52 6.68
N CYS A 72 30.33 -0.25 6.86
CA CYS A 72 31.18 0.88 6.47
C CYS A 72 31.59 1.62 7.75
N ASN A 73 32.85 2.02 7.84
CA ASN A 73 33.40 2.74 8.99
C ASN A 73 33.41 4.26 8.77
N SER A 74 33.18 4.71 7.53
CA SER A 74 33.03 6.11 7.19
C SER A 74 31.97 6.30 6.09
N ILE A 75 31.58 7.55 5.86
CA ILE A 75 30.62 7.90 4.82
C ILE A 75 31.24 7.75 3.42
N GLU A 76 32.55 7.95 3.29
CA GLU A 76 33.30 7.73 2.06
C GLU A 76 33.29 6.24 1.68
N GLU A 77 33.50 5.34 2.66
CA GLU A 77 33.37 3.89 2.44
C GLU A 77 31.95 3.50 2.01
N PHE A 78 30.92 4.15 2.57
CA PHE A 78 29.54 3.93 2.16
C PHE A 78 29.32 4.27 0.69
N TRP A 79 29.77 5.45 0.23
CA TRP A 79 29.61 5.87 -1.17
C TRP A 79 30.31 4.92 -2.14
N GLN A 80 31.52 4.47 -1.80
CA GLN A 80 32.24 3.45 -2.56
C GLN A 80 31.47 2.12 -2.60
N ALA A 81 30.91 1.68 -1.47
CA ALA A 81 30.17 0.43 -1.38
C ALA A 81 28.85 0.44 -2.18
N VAL A 82 28.17 1.59 -2.30
CA VAL A 82 26.94 1.73 -3.11
C VAL A 82 27.23 2.07 -4.58
N GLY A 83 28.47 2.36 -4.94
CA GLY A 83 28.89 2.65 -6.30
C GLY A 83 28.39 4.00 -6.83
N ILE A 84 28.18 4.98 -5.94
CA ILE A 84 27.70 6.33 -6.28
C ILE A 84 28.85 7.31 -6.05
N ASP A 85 29.13 8.16 -7.04
CA ASP A 85 30.01 9.31 -6.85
C ASP A 85 29.21 10.45 -6.19
N PRO A 86 29.55 10.85 -4.96
CA PRO A 86 28.82 11.91 -4.26
C PRO A 86 29.03 13.31 -4.86
N ASN A 87 29.95 13.46 -5.82
CA ASN A 87 30.27 14.74 -6.48
C ASN A 87 29.87 14.80 -7.96
N ALA A 88 29.15 13.79 -8.46
CA ALA A 88 28.67 13.74 -9.85
C ALA A 88 27.53 14.72 -10.15
#